data_AF-A0A5Q4ZZ29-F1
#
_entry.id   AF-A0A5Q4ZZ29-F1
#
_cell.length_a   1.000
_cell.length_b   1.000
_cell.length_c   1.000
_cell.angle_alpha   90.00
_cell.angle_beta   90.00
_cell.angle_gamma   90.00
#
_symmetry.space_group_name_H-M   'P 1'
#
loop_
_entity.id
_entity.type
_entity.pdbx_description
1 polymer ?
#
loop_
_entity_poly.entity_id
_entity_poly.type
_entity_poly.pdbx_seq_one_letter_code
_entity_poly.pdbx_strand_id
1 'polypeptide(L)' 'MCRAIRLERDGEPIKLTRAEYEMLVAFVTNPGEILSRERLLRMLSARRVENPDLRTVDVLIRRLRHNSARIYW' A
#
# COMPACT_ATOMS: atom_id res chain seq x y z
N MET A 1 7.09 -12.22 14.98
CA MET A 1 8.04 -12.32 13.85
C MET A 1 7.70 -11.20 12.87
N CYS A 2 8.47 -10.11 12.82
CA CYS A 2 8.21 -8.99 11.92
C CYS A 2 8.69 -9.36 10.51
N ARG A 3 7.76 -9.58 9.60
CA ARG A 3 8.05 -9.88 8.20
C ARG A 3 8.42 -8.57 7.50
N ALA A 4 9.61 -8.50 6.90
CA ALA A 4 10.06 -7.30 6.21
C ALA A 4 9.55 -7.33 4.76
N ILE A 5 8.80 -6.29 4.37
CA ILE A 5 8.30 -6.13 3.00
C ILE A 5 9.11 -5.02 2.36
N ARG A 6 9.71 -5.31 1.20
CA ARG A 6 10.40 -4.33 0.37
C ARG A 6 9.67 -4.21 -0.96
N LEU A 7 9.46 -2.99 -1.41
CA LEU A 7 9.09 -2.74 -2.79
C LEU A 7 10.35 -2.44 -3.59
N GLU A 8 10.42 -3.01 -4.78
CA GLU A 8 11.50 -2.84 -5.73
C GLU A 8 10.89 -2.36 -7.06
N ARG A 9 11.60 -1.50 -7.78
CA ARG A 9 11.27 -1.11 -9.14
C ARG A 9 12.51 -1.30 -9.99
N ASP A 10 12.39 -2.09 -11.05
CA ASP A 10 13.52 -2.45 -11.93
C ASP A 10 14.72 -3.05 -11.18
N GLY A 11 14.45 -3.83 -10.12
CA GLY A 11 15.47 -4.47 -9.28
C GLY A 11 16.03 -3.59 -8.16
N GLU A 12 15.69 -2.30 -8.12
CA GLU A 12 16.18 -1.36 -7.12
C GLU A 12 15.16 -1.13 -5.99
N PRO A 13 15.58 -1.14 -4.71
CA PRO A 13 14.71 -0.80 -3.60
C PRO A 13 14.16 0.62 -3.72
N ILE A 14 12.85 0.77 -3.57
CA ILE A 14 12.22 2.10 -3.57
C ILE A 14 11.85 2.55 -2.16
N LYS A 15 12.04 3.85 -1.91
CA LYS A 15 11.55 4.49 -0.69
C LYS A 15 10.06 4.80 -0.85
N LEU A 16 9.26 4.35 0.09
CA LEU A 16 7.82 4.60 0.10
C LEU A 16 7.51 5.92 0.80
N THR A 17 6.55 6.64 0.24
CA THR A 17 5.82 7.65 1.01
C THR A 17 5.00 6.97 2.10
N ARG A 18 4.59 7.73 3.12
CA ARG A 18 3.71 7.22 4.17
C ARG A 18 2.43 6.61 3.60
N ALA A 19 1.79 7.27 2.64
CA ALA A 19 0.54 6.79 2.05
C ALA A 19 0.73 5.47 1.28
N GLU A 20 1.83 5.33 0.53
CA GLU A 20 2.16 4.07 -0.17
C GLU A 20 2.45 2.94 0.81
N TYR A 21 3.16 3.23 1.90
CA TYR A 21 3.40 2.26 2.97
C TYR A 21 2.09 1.81 3.63
N GLU A 22 1.23 2.74 4.06
CA GLU A 22 -0.05 2.39 4.70
C GLU A 22 -0.97 1.60 3.75
N MET A 23 -0.94 1.94 2.46
CA MET A 23 -1.67 1.20 1.42
C MET A 23 -1.13 -0.22 1.24
N LEU A 24 0.20 -0.39 1.23
CA LEU A 24 0.82 -1.71 1.19
C LEU A 24 0.43 -2.55 2.42
N VAL A 25 0.51 -1.96 3.62
CA VAL A 25 0.11 -2.64 4.84
C VAL A 25 -1.36 -3.06 4.76
N ALA A 26 -2.25 -2.19 4.26
CA ALA A 26 -3.67 -2.53 4.09
C ALA A 26 -3.87 -3.80 3.26
N PHE A 27 -3.12 -3.99 2.17
CA PHE A 27 -3.21 -5.21 1.37
C PHE A 27 -2.62 -6.43 2.08
N VAL A 28 -1.46 -6.28 2.70
CA VAL A 28 -0.74 -7.43 3.27
C VAL A 28 -1.40 -7.92 4.57
N THR A 29 -2.11 -7.05 5.29
CA THR A 29 -2.89 -7.45 6.47
C THR A 29 -4.26 -8.03 6.13
N ASN A 30 -4.72 -7.97 4.88
CA ASN A 30 -6.00 -8.53 4.44
C ASN A 30 -5.80 -9.44 3.20
N PRO A 31 -4.97 -10.50 3.30
CA PRO A 31 -4.69 -11.37 2.16
C PRO A 31 -5.93 -12.15 1.73
N GLY A 32 -6.19 -12.21 0.42
CA GLY A 32 -7.33 -12.95 -0.13
C GLY A 32 -8.69 -12.24 -0.01
N GLU A 33 -8.75 -11.06 0.61
CA GLU A 33 -9.96 -10.27 0.70
C GLU A 33 -10.11 -9.28 -0.46
N ILE A 34 -11.35 -9.09 -0.91
CA ILE A 34 -11.69 -7.99 -1.83
C ILE A 34 -11.86 -6.71 -1.01
N LEU A 35 -10.93 -5.78 -1.17
CA LEU A 35 -11.00 -4.46 -0.54
C LEU A 35 -11.59 -3.44 -1.51
N SER A 36 -12.78 -2.90 -1.19
CA SER A 36 -13.37 -1.80 -1.96
C SER A 36 -12.56 -0.51 -1.81
N ARG A 37 -12.71 0.42 -2.76
CA ARG A 37 -12.02 1.72 -2.71
C ARG A 37 -12.42 2.52 -1.47
N GLU A 38 -13.68 2.47 -1.09
CA GLU A 38 -14.21 3.13 0.11
C GLU A 38 -13.65 2.51 1.38
N ARG A 39 -13.47 1.18 1.42
CA ARG A 39 -12.82 0.49 2.54
C ARG A 39 -11.36 0.93 2.65
N LEU A 40 -10.63 0.95 1.54
CA LEU A 40 -9.24 1.42 1.50
C LEU A 40 -9.12 2.87 1.95
N LEU A 41 -10.00 3.75 1.46
CA LEU A 41 -10.08 5.14 1.88
C LEU A 41 -10.22 5.28 3.40
N ARG A 42 -11.19 4.57 4.00
CA ARG A 42 -11.39 4.57 5.46
C ARG A 42 -10.16 4.08 6.22
N MET A 43 -9.48 3.05 5.71
CA MET A 43 -8.25 2.53 6.31
C MET A 43 -7.12 3.56 6.27
N LEU A 44 -6.95 4.28 5.16
CA LEU A 44 -5.94 5.34 5.04
C LEU A 44 -6.24 6.51 5.98
N SER A 45 -7.49 6.95 6.07
CA SER A 45 -7.91 7.98 7.03
C SER A 45 -7.63 7.54 8.47
N ALA A 46 -7.96 6.29 8.82
CA ALA A 46 -7.71 5.75 10.17
C ALA A 46 -6.20 5.68 10.51
N ARG A 47 -5.35 5.49 9.49
CA ARG A 47 -3.87 5.48 9.61
C ARG A 47 -3.23 6.87 9.54
N ARG A 48 -4.06 7.93 9.62
CA ARG A 48 -3.66 9.35 9.60
C ARG A 48 -2.89 9.73 8.33
N VAL A 49 -3.28 9.16 7.19
CA VAL A 49 -2.95 9.77 5.90
C VAL A 49 -3.75 11.06 5.79
N GLU A 50 -3.10 12.14 5.37
CA GLU A 50 -3.72 13.47 5.33
C GLU A 50 -4.69 13.59 4.16
N ASN A 51 -5.94 13.96 4.46
CA ASN A 51 -7.03 14.21 3.51
C ASN A 51 -7.07 13.28 2.28
N PRO A 52 -7.04 11.94 2.46
CA PRO A 52 -7.14 11.03 1.32
C PRO A 52 -8.54 11.14 0.71
N ASP A 53 -8.61 10.98 -0.61
CA ASP A 53 -9.86 10.85 -1.37
C ASP A 53 -9.80 9.59 -2.25
N LEU A 54 -10.89 9.30 -2.98
CA LEU A 54 -10.93 8.13 -3.86
C LEU A 54 -9.88 8.19 -4.98
N ARG A 55 -9.54 9.39 -5.46
CA ARG A 55 -8.48 9.57 -6.47
C ARG A 55 -7.10 9.21 -5.91
N THR A 56 -6.84 9.56 -4.66
CA THR A 56 -5.62 9.20 -3.94
C THR A 56 -5.50 7.68 -3.84
N VAL A 57 -6.60 6.99 -3.50
CA VAL A 57 -6.64 5.52 -3.49
C VAL A 57 -6.26 4.95 -4.85
N ASP A 58 -6.87 5.43 -5.93
CA ASP A 58 -6.60 4.93 -7.29
C ASP A 58 -5.13 5.16 -7.70
N VAL A 59 -4.57 6.33 -7.38
CA VAL A 59 -3.16 6.65 -7.63
C VAL A 59 -2.23 5.72 -6.85
N LEU A 60 -2.51 5.48 -5.57
CA LEU A 60 -1.70 4.59 -4.74
C LEU A 60 -1.77 3.14 -5.24
N ILE A 61 -2.94 2.65 -5.64
CA ILE A 61 -3.07 1.32 -6.26
C ILE A 61 -2.22 1.23 -7.53
N ARG A 62 -2.31 2.23 -8.41
CA ARG A 62 -1.54 2.25 -9.67
C ARG A 62 -0.04 2.24 -9.40
N ARG A 63 0.44 3.06 -8.45
CA ARG A 63 1.86 3.11 -8.07
C ARG A 63 2.33 1.79 -7.49
N LEU A 64 1.57 1.22 -6.54
CA LEU A 64 1.91 -0.06 -5.94
C LEU A 64 1.92 -1.20 -6.95
N ARG A 65 1.04 -1.21 -7.96
CA ARG A 65 1.06 -2.22 -9.04
C ARG A 65 2.21 -2.06 -10.02
N HIS A 66 2.68 -0.83 -10.21
CA HIS A 66 3.86 -0.57 -11.03
C HIS A 66 5.15 -1.00 -10.30
N ASN A 67 5.12 -1.01 -8.97
CA ASN A 67 6.23 -1.46 -8.14
C ASN A 67 6.08 -2.97 -7.87
N SER A 68 7.19 -3.71 -7.84
CA SER A 68 7.16 -5.14 -7.52
C SER A 68 7.38 -5.33 -6.02
N ALA A 69 6.44 -5.96 -5.32
CA ALA A 69 6.59 -6.28 -3.91
C ALA A 69 7.36 -7.59 -3.73
N ARG A 70 8.47 -7.55 -3.00
CA ARG A 70 9.22 -8.75 -2.60
C ARG A 70 9.13 -8.90 -1.07
N ILE A 71 8.57 -10.03 -0.65
CA ILE A 71 8.44 -10.37 0.76
C ILE A 71 9.58 -11.32 1.11
N TYR A 72 10.44 -10.90 2.05
CA TYR A 72 11.53 -11.73 2.55
C TYR A 72 11.05 -12.46 3.81
N TRP A 73 11.36 -13.76 3.91
CA TRP A 73 11.04 -14.64 5.01
C TRP A 73 12.26 -14.91 5.87
#